data_AF-A0A931V446-F1
#
_entry.id   AF-A0A931V446-F1
#
_cell.length_a   1.000
_cell.length_b   1.000
_cell.length_c   1.000
_cell.angle_alpha   90.00
_cell.angle_beta   90.00
_cell.angle_gamma   90.00
#
_symmetry.space_group_name_H-M   'P 1'
#
loop_
_entity.id
_entity.type
_entity.pdbx_description
1 polymer ?
#
loop_
_entity_poly.entity_id
_entity_poly.type
_entity_poly.pdbx_seq_one_letter_code
_entity_poly.pdbx_strand_id
1 'polypeptide(L)'
;MIGGSDFAYNESNLCYVRRAVLSAAGEFGEVTGVYTKGECEKGELRCATYWLKSDPAAVEGAYYAHTFASEFEASSWIALQPSAVDAAVLPGACDAITACTKEYNPVCGGVRSDEPSTFGNRCMFMAAVRASSTTDGWSKGYVSAAGECTK
;
A
#
# COMPACT_ATOMS: atom_id res chain seq x y z
N MET A 1 -19.86 25.99 -2.63
CA MET A 1 -19.01 25.15 -3.48
C MET A 1 -18.08 24.38 -2.57
N ILE A 2 -18.38 23.11 -2.27
CA ILE A 2 -17.44 22.20 -1.60
C ILE A 2 -17.60 20.85 -2.31
N GLY A 3 -16.53 20.42 -2.97
CA GLY A 3 -16.50 19.28 -3.87
C GLY A 3 -16.50 17.96 -3.11
N GLY A 4 -17.35 17.03 -3.57
CA GLY A 4 -17.40 15.65 -3.08
C GLY A 4 -16.24 14.83 -3.64
N SER A 5 -15.61 14.03 -2.79
CA SER A 5 -14.67 12.99 -3.19
C SER A 5 -15.44 11.77 -3.66
N ASP A 6 -15.47 11.56 -4.98
CA ASP A 6 -16.00 10.34 -5.57
C ASP A 6 -15.09 9.15 -5.19
N PHE A 7 -15.68 7.96 -4.97
CA PHE A 7 -15.03 6.66 -4.69
C PHE A 7 -15.56 5.56 -5.64
N ALA A 8 -14.86 5.26 -6.75
CA ALA A 8 -15.08 4.14 -7.67
C ALA A 8 -14.46 2.83 -7.14
N TYR A 9 -15.27 1.77 -7.10
CA TYR A 9 -14.88 0.39 -6.79
C TYR A 9 -15.44 -0.56 -7.86
N ASN A 10 -14.63 -1.50 -8.34
CA ASN A 10 -15.02 -2.55 -9.30
C ASN A 10 -15.52 -3.81 -8.59
N GLU A 11 -16.73 -3.80 -8.04
CA GLU A 11 -17.45 -5.05 -7.79
C GLU A 11 -18.95 -4.82 -8.02
N SER A 12 -19.58 -5.68 -8.82
CA SER A 12 -20.95 -5.53 -9.33
C SER A 12 -22.05 -5.61 -8.27
N ASN A 13 -21.76 -5.38 -6.99
CA ASN A 13 -22.69 -5.45 -5.88
C ASN A 13 -22.76 -4.13 -5.11
N LEU A 14 -23.90 -3.45 -5.24
CA LEU A 14 -24.28 -2.24 -4.48
C LEU A 14 -24.07 -2.37 -2.96
N CYS A 15 -24.14 -3.59 -2.40
CA CYS A 15 -23.88 -3.81 -0.98
C CYS A 15 -22.45 -3.45 -0.56
N TYR A 16 -21.46 -3.65 -1.42
CA TYR A 16 -20.06 -3.36 -1.11
C TYR A 16 -19.75 -1.86 -1.18
N VAL A 17 -20.19 -1.18 -2.25
CA VAL A 17 -20.11 0.29 -2.36
C VAL A 17 -20.79 0.94 -1.16
N ARG A 18 -21.97 0.43 -0.77
CA ARG A 18 -22.69 0.91 0.41
C ARG A 18 -21.90 0.70 1.71
N ARG A 19 -21.24 -0.45 1.91
CA ARG A 19 -20.40 -0.68 3.10
C ARG A 19 -19.17 0.24 3.12
N ALA A 20 -18.53 0.49 1.98
CA ALA A 20 -17.39 1.39 1.87
C ALA A 20 -17.78 2.83 2.22
N VAL A 21 -18.88 3.33 1.64
CA VAL A 21 -19.42 4.67 1.94
C VAL A 21 -19.82 4.78 3.41
N LEU A 22 -20.50 3.78 3.97
CA LEU A 22 -20.89 3.78 5.39
C LEU A 22 -19.70 3.73 6.34
N SER A 23 -18.64 2.99 5.99
CA SER A 23 -17.40 2.96 6.78
C SER A 23 -16.70 4.32 6.76
N ALA A 24 -16.60 4.95 5.60
CA ALA A 24 -15.99 6.28 5.46
C ALA A 24 -16.83 7.37 6.15
N ALA A 25 -18.16 7.28 6.09
CA ALA A 25 -19.05 8.23 6.76
C ALA A 25 -18.91 8.21 8.29
N GLY A 26 -18.55 7.07 8.88
CA GLY A 26 -18.27 6.96 10.31
C GLY A 26 -17.06 7.78 10.77
N GLU A 27 -16.15 8.12 9.86
CA GLU A 27 -14.87 8.78 10.16
C GLU A 27 -14.81 10.22 9.64
N PHE A 28 -15.53 10.53 8.55
CA PHE A 28 -15.48 11.84 7.86
C PHE A 28 -16.81 12.60 7.80
N GLY A 29 -17.90 12.06 8.36
CA GLY A 29 -19.23 12.67 8.31
C GLY A 29 -19.97 12.36 7.01
N GLU A 30 -20.42 13.36 6.26
CA GLU A 30 -21.18 13.12 5.03
C GLU A 30 -20.25 12.71 3.87
N VAL A 31 -20.44 11.49 3.36
CA VAL A 31 -19.66 10.93 2.25
C VAL A 31 -20.62 10.49 1.15
N THR A 32 -20.34 10.91 -0.08
CA THR A 32 -21.09 10.48 -1.28
C THR A 32 -20.24 9.51 -2.08
N GLY A 33 -20.79 8.36 -2.44
CA GLY A 33 -20.15 7.41 -3.36
C GLY A 33 -20.87 7.41 -4.70
N VAL A 34 -20.11 7.54 -5.78
CA VAL A 34 -20.61 7.34 -7.15
C VAL A 34 -20.12 5.98 -7.63
N TYR A 35 -21.05 5.16 -8.12
CA TYR A 35 -20.71 3.93 -8.85
C TYR A 35 -21.20 4.05 -10.28
N THR A 36 -20.46 3.48 -11.21
CA THR A 36 -20.86 3.39 -12.61
C THR A 36 -21.04 1.94 -12.97
N LYS A 37 -22.14 1.62 -13.66
CA LYS A 37 -22.40 0.27 -14.17
C LYS A 37 -21.64 0.10 -15.48
N GLY A 38 -20.57 -0.70 -15.46
CA GLY A 38 -19.72 -1.00 -16.61
C GLY A 38 -18.45 -1.72 -16.17
N GLU A 39 -17.64 -2.17 -17.12
CA GLU A 39 -16.25 -2.54 -16.82
C GLU A 39 -15.49 -1.27 -16.45
N CYS A 40 -14.72 -1.29 -15.36
CA CYS A 40 -13.75 -0.23 -15.12
C CYS A 40 -12.82 -0.18 -16.34
N GLU A 41 -12.66 1.00 -16.94
CA GLU A 41 -11.67 1.19 -17.99
C GLU A 41 -10.34 0.60 -17.49
N LYS A 42 -9.63 -0.12 -18.37
CA LYS A 42 -8.33 -0.72 -18.05
C LYS A 42 -7.35 0.42 -17.77
N GLY A 43 -7.39 0.92 -16.55
CA GLY A 43 -6.58 2.03 -16.10
C GLY A 43 -5.12 1.63 -16.11
N GLU A 44 -4.26 2.64 -16.10
CA GLU A 44 -2.85 2.41 -15.90
C GLU A 44 -2.63 1.86 -14.50
N LEU A 45 -1.95 0.72 -14.41
CA LEU A 45 -1.60 0.13 -13.12
C LEU A 45 -0.87 1.15 -12.27
N ARG A 46 -1.19 1.19 -10.97
CA ARG A 46 -0.52 2.05 -10.00
C ARG A 46 -0.11 1.25 -8.78
N CYS A 47 1.07 1.55 -8.26
CA CYS A 47 1.58 0.96 -7.04
C CYS A 47 1.39 1.95 -5.89
N ALA A 48 0.46 1.67 -5.00
CA ALA A 48 0.37 2.41 -3.75
C ALA A 48 1.29 1.77 -2.71
N THR A 49 1.98 2.61 -1.95
CA THR A 49 2.86 2.19 -0.88
C THR A 49 2.72 3.11 0.31
N TYR A 50 2.97 2.59 1.50
CA TYR A 50 3.07 3.39 2.71
C TYR A 50 3.84 2.67 3.82
N TRP A 51 4.20 3.41 4.87
CA TRP A 51 4.77 2.88 6.10
C TRP A 51 3.82 3.03 7.29
N LEU A 52 3.62 1.98 8.06
CA LEU A 52 2.90 2.02 9.34
C LEU A 52 3.88 1.81 10.50
N LYS A 53 4.12 2.87 11.27
CA LYS A 53 4.99 2.81 12.47
C LYS A 53 4.37 2.01 13.61
N SER A 54 3.04 2.00 13.71
CA SER A 54 2.29 1.34 14.77
C SER A 54 1.94 -0.11 14.47
N ASP A 55 2.62 -0.75 13.52
CA ASP A 55 2.33 -2.14 13.17
C ASP A 55 2.79 -3.07 14.31
N PRO A 56 1.88 -3.83 14.95
CA PRO A 56 2.23 -4.65 16.10
C PRO A 56 3.18 -5.80 15.77
N ALA A 57 3.32 -6.15 14.49
CA ALA A 57 4.24 -7.20 14.03
C ALA A 57 5.65 -6.67 13.74
N ALA A 58 5.92 -5.38 13.92
CA ALA A 58 7.19 -4.77 13.54
C ALA A 58 7.75 -3.84 14.63
N VAL A 59 9.07 -3.90 14.83
CA VAL A 59 9.76 -3.06 15.84
C VAL A 59 9.88 -1.61 15.37
N GLU A 60 10.20 -1.39 14.10
CA GLU A 60 10.33 -0.04 13.51
C GLU A 60 9.19 0.31 12.55
N GLY A 61 8.19 -0.57 12.48
CA GLY A 61 7.05 -0.47 11.59
C GLY A 61 7.16 -1.36 10.36
N ALA A 62 6.07 -1.36 9.59
CA ALA A 62 5.89 -2.19 8.42
C ALA A 62 5.68 -1.35 7.17
N TYR A 63 6.23 -1.83 6.07
CA TYR A 63 6.05 -1.28 4.75
C TYR A 63 5.03 -2.09 3.97
N TYR A 64 4.11 -1.41 3.32
CA TYR A 64 3.06 -2.02 2.52
C TYR A 64 3.17 -1.56 1.08
N ALA A 65 2.90 -2.48 0.15
CA ALA A 65 2.85 -2.21 -1.28
C ALA A 65 1.68 -2.97 -1.91
N HIS A 66 0.88 -2.29 -2.73
CA HIS A 66 -0.25 -2.90 -3.42
C HIS A 66 -0.43 -2.29 -4.82
N THR A 67 -0.62 -3.15 -5.82
CA THR A 67 -0.88 -2.78 -7.21
C THR A 67 -2.38 -2.65 -7.42
N PHE A 68 -2.81 -1.53 -7.98
CA PHE A 68 -4.19 -1.18 -8.27
C PHE A 68 -4.39 -0.97 -9.75
N ALA A 69 -5.65 -1.07 -10.21
CA ALA A 69 -5.99 -0.85 -11.61
C ALA A 69 -6.03 0.64 -11.98
N SER A 70 -5.99 1.54 -10.99
CA SER A 70 -6.00 2.98 -11.20
C SER A 70 -5.35 3.76 -10.06
N GLU A 71 -4.96 5.01 -10.35
CA GLU A 71 -4.44 5.97 -9.35
C GLU A 71 -5.45 6.26 -8.25
N PHE A 72 -6.71 6.22 -8.62
CA PHE A 72 -7.82 6.47 -7.74
C PHE A 72 -7.98 5.40 -6.67
N GLU A 73 -7.99 4.12 -7.06
CA GLU A 73 -8.05 3.00 -6.12
C GLU A 73 -6.82 3.00 -5.20
N ALA A 74 -5.64 3.28 -5.77
CA ALA A 74 -4.39 3.41 -5.04
C ALA A 74 -4.44 4.50 -3.96
N SER A 75 -4.93 5.69 -4.32
CA SER A 75 -5.06 6.83 -3.40
C SER A 75 -6.11 6.56 -2.32
N SER A 76 -7.22 5.93 -2.69
CA SER A 76 -8.30 5.58 -1.76
C SER A 76 -7.83 4.59 -0.70
N TRP A 77 -7.03 3.59 -1.09
CA TRP A 77 -6.47 2.62 -0.14
C TRP A 77 -5.51 3.26 0.86
N ILE A 78 -4.67 4.20 0.42
CA ILE A 78 -3.80 4.99 1.31
C ILE A 78 -4.65 5.83 2.28
N ALA A 79 -5.73 6.45 1.80
CA ALA A 79 -6.58 7.32 2.60
C ALA A 79 -7.27 6.58 3.78
N LEU A 80 -7.45 5.26 3.66
CA LEU A 80 -7.98 4.41 4.74
C LEU A 80 -6.95 4.16 5.87
N GLN A 81 -5.72 4.66 5.75
CA GLN A 81 -4.64 4.46 6.72
C GLN A 81 -4.19 5.82 7.28
N PRO A 82 -4.95 6.41 8.22
CA PRO A 82 -4.69 7.77 8.71
C PRO A 82 -3.36 7.92 9.48
N SER A 83 -2.78 6.82 9.97
CA SER A 83 -1.48 6.79 10.64
C SER A 83 -0.31 6.43 9.72
N ALA A 84 -0.59 6.21 8.43
CA ALA A 84 0.44 5.92 7.44
C ALA A 84 1.36 7.13 7.23
N VAL A 85 2.64 6.85 7.06
CA VAL A 85 3.66 7.83 6.71
C VAL A 85 4.40 7.40 5.44
N ASP A 86 5.11 8.32 4.80
CA ASP A 86 5.84 8.07 3.55
C ASP A 86 4.95 7.46 2.45
N ALA A 87 3.66 7.80 2.45
CA ALA A 87 2.71 7.25 1.51
C ALA A 87 2.93 7.80 0.10
N ALA A 88 2.87 6.93 -0.91
CA ALA A 88 3.11 7.30 -2.30
C ALA A 88 2.30 6.42 -3.26
N VAL A 89 1.84 7.02 -4.37
CA VAL A 89 1.29 6.31 -5.53
C VAL A 89 2.27 6.44 -6.68
N LEU A 90 2.80 5.32 -7.13
CA LEU A 90 3.80 5.23 -8.20
C LEU A 90 3.15 4.73 -9.50
N PRO A 91 3.66 5.14 -10.67
CA PRO A 91 3.20 4.59 -11.94
C PRO A 91 3.63 3.13 -12.11
N GLY A 92 2.77 2.32 -12.72
CA GLY A 92 3.02 0.90 -12.98
C GLY A 92 2.69 -0.02 -11.82
N ALA A 93 2.95 -1.31 -12.02
CA ALA A 93 2.83 -2.31 -10.96
C ALA A 93 3.97 -2.18 -9.94
N CYS A 94 3.75 -2.68 -8.73
CA CYS A 94 4.75 -2.57 -7.66
C CYS A 94 6.02 -3.37 -7.92
N ASP A 95 6.01 -4.36 -8.80
CA ASP A 95 7.18 -5.16 -9.17
C ASP A 95 8.16 -4.43 -10.10
N ALA A 96 7.87 -3.17 -10.46
CA ALA A 96 8.78 -2.32 -11.21
C ALA A 96 10.13 -2.18 -10.50
N ILE A 97 11.20 -2.29 -11.29
CA ILE A 97 12.57 -2.17 -10.81
C ILE A 97 12.76 -0.82 -10.12
N THR A 98 13.30 -0.84 -8.91
CA THR A 98 13.64 0.38 -8.18
C THR A 98 15.13 0.53 -8.03
N ALA A 99 15.64 1.67 -8.49
CA ALA A 99 17.01 2.08 -8.25
C ALA A 99 17.17 2.52 -6.79
N CYS A 100 18.12 1.91 -6.09
CA CYS A 100 18.55 2.30 -4.75
C CYS A 100 20.00 2.74 -4.76
N THR A 101 20.36 3.65 -3.86
CA THR A 101 21.76 4.01 -3.63
C THR A 101 22.54 2.80 -3.09
N LYS A 102 23.87 2.80 -3.29
CA LYS A 102 24.78 1.78 -2.77
C LYS A 102 25.29 2.10 -1.35
N GLU A 103 24.63 3.00 -0.65
CA GLU A 103 24.93 3.30 0.75
C GLU A 103 24.61 2.09 1.63
N TYR A 104 25.48 1.80 2.59
CA TYR A 104 25.31 0.71 3.54
C TYR A 104 24.78 1.24 4.87
N ASN A 105 23.49 1.01 5.13
CA ASN A 105 22.79 1.32 6.38
C ASN A 105 21.77 0.20 6.65
N PRO A 106 22.21 -0.95 7.19
CA PRO A 106 21.48 -2.19 7.08
C PRO A 106 20.18 -2.22 7.88
N VAL A 107 19.23 -3.02 7.39
CA VAL A 107 17.93 -3.25 8.03
C VAL A 107 17.64 -4.74 8.06
N CYS A 108 17.22 -5.26 9.21
CA CYS A 108 16.77 -6.62 9.38
C CYS A 108 15.25 -6.64 9.25
N GLY A 109 14.75 -7.24 8.17
CA GLY A 109 13.32 -7.25 7.90
C GLY A 109 12.85 -8.56 7.28
N GLY A 110 11.61 -8.91 7.54
CA GLY A 110 10.91 -9.99 6.83
C GLY A 110 10.11 -9.41 5.68
N VAL A 111 10.05 -10.14 4.58
CA VAL A 111 9.17 -9.85 3.44
C VAL A 111 8.08 -10.92 3.45
N ARG A 112 6.82 -10.49 3.46
CA ARG A 112 5.64 -11.35 3.61
C ARG A 112 5.73 -12.25 4.85
N SER A 113 5.83 -13.55 4.65
CA SER A 113 5.95 -14.57 5.69
C SER A 113 7.32 -15.25 5.66
N ASP A 114 8.27 -14.70 4.91
CA ASP A 114 9.63 -15.23 4.81
C ASP A 114 10.44 -14.89 6.06
N GLU A 115 11.48 -15.69 6.31
CA GLU A 115 12.43 -15.43 7.40
C GLU A 115 13.12 -14.06 7.23
N PRO A 116 13.32 -13.30 8.34
CA PRO A 116 14.00 -12.02 8.27
C PRO A 116 15.39 -12.12 7.65
N SER A 117 15.65 -11.24 6.69
CA SER A 117 16.90 -11.12 5.98
C SER A 117 17.51 -9.73 6.16
N THR A 118 18.83 -9.65 6.01
CA THR A 118 19.55 -8.37 6.07
C THR A 118 19.52 -7.69 4.71
N PHE A 119 19.01 -6.46 4.68
CA PHE A 119 19.02 -5.59 3.52
C PHE A 119 20.08 -4.51 3.69
N GLY A 120 20.86 -4.21 2.65
CA GLY A 120 21.96 -3.24 2.73
C GLY A 120 21.51 -1.82 3.05
N ASN A 121 20.26 -1.47 2.72
CA ASN A 121 19.61 -0.26 3.19
C ASN A 121 18.07 -0.36 3.12
N ARG A 122 17.38 0.63 3.70
CA ARG A 122 15.91 0.74 3.71
C ARG A 122 15.30 0.74 2.30
N CYS A 123 15.95 1.37 1.31
CA CYS A 123 15.46 1.36 -0.07
C CYS A 123 15.46 -0.06 -0.66
N MET A 124 16.55 -0.82 -0.43
CA MET A 124 16.66 -2.21 -0.89
C MET A 124 15.59 -3.09 -0.24
N PHE A 125 15.31 -2.90 1.06
CA PHE A 125 14.21 -3.56 1.74
C PHE A 125 12.85 -3.24 1.08
N MET A 126 12.53 -1.96 0.89
CA MET A 126 11.28 -1.52 0.24
C MET A 126 11.15 -2.05 -1.20
N ALA A 127 12.26 -2.15 -1.94
CA ALA A 127 12.28 -2.75 -3.28
C ALA A 127 11.94 -4.25 -3.24
N ALA A 128 12.48 -4.99 -2.26
CA ALA A 128 12.17 -6.41 -2.09
C ALA A 128 10.70 -6.66 -1.70
N VAL A 129 10.14 -5.84 -0.81
CA VAL A 129 8.71 -5.89 -0.47
C VAL A 129 7.85 -5.64 -1.71
N ARG A 130 8.18 -4.62 -2.49
CA ARG A 130 7.48 -4.30 -3.73
C ARG A 130 7.56 -5.41 -4.78
N ALA A 131 8.74 -5.98 -4.99
CA ALA A 131 8.95 -7.09 -5.93
C ALA A 131 8.15 -8.36 -5.56
N SER A 132 7.79 -8.53 -4.28
CA SER A 132 7.02 -9.71 -3.83
C SER A 132 5.49 -9.53 -3.93
N SER A 133 5.00 -8.40 -4.43
CA SER A 133 3.55 -8.18 -4.65
C SER A 133 3.00 -8.85 -5.91
N THR A 134 3.81 -9.60 -6.64
CA THR A 134 3.49 -10.16 -7.97
C THR A 134 2.43 -11.26 -7.96
N THR A 135 2.26 -12.00 -6.86
CA THR A 135 1.34 -13.14 -6.80
C THR A 135 -0.09 -12.75 -6.45
N ASP A 136 -0.26 -11.82 -5.50
CA ASP A 136 -1.58 -11.48 -4.93
C ASP A 136 -1.92 -10.00 -5.11
N GLY A 137 -1.11 -9.27 -5.87
CA GLY A 137 -1.23 -7.82 -6.07
C GLY A 137 -0.77 -6.98 -4.86
N TRP A 138 -0.50 -7.60 -3.71
CA TRP A 138 -0.10 -6.92 -2.48
C TRP A 138 1.06 -7.60 -1.78
N SER A 139 1.81 -6.83 -0.99
CA SER A 139 2.88 -7.32 -0.13
C SER A 139 3.04 -6.43 1.11
N LYS A 140 3.54 -7.05 2.18
CA LYS A 140 3.92 -6.41 3.43
C LYS A 140 5.33 -6.84 3.78
N GLY A 141 6.15 -5.91 4.24
CA GLY A 141 7.39 -6.22 4.95
C GLY A 141 7.39 -5.59 6.32
N TYR A 142 8.07 -6.23 7.27
CA TYR A 142 8.23 -5.72 8.64
C TYR A 142 9.70 -5.60 8.99
N VAL A 143 10.06 -4.56 9.73
CA VAL A 143 11.41 -4.43 10.30
C VAL A 143 11.44 -5.09 11.66
N SER A 144 12.27 -6.12 11.79
CA SER A 144 12.47 -6.87 13.04
C SER A 144 13.49 -6.19 13.95
N ALA A 145 14.48 -5.50 13.38
CA ALA A 145 15.46 -4.70 14.11
C ALA A 145 16.12 -3.67 13.18
N ALA A 146 16.57 -2.55 13.75
CA ALA A 146 17.58 -1.71 13.11
C ALA A 146 18.89 -2.51 12.97
N GLY A 147 19.57 -2.36 11.84
CA GLY A 147 20.85 -3.02 11.57
C GLY A 147 20.69 -4.40 10.91
N GLU A 148 21.71 -5.24 11.04
CA GLU A 148 21.72 -6.58 10.45
C GLU A 148 20.92 -7.58 11.30
N CYS A 149 20.45 -8.67 10.68
CA CYS A 149 19.80 -9.74 11.42
C CYS A 149 20.83 -10.49 12.27
N THR A 150 20.57 -10.57 13.58
CA THR A 150 21.34 -11.42 14.49
C THR A 150 20.96 -12.88 14.28
N LYS A 151 21.95 -13.72 14.00
CA LYS A 151 21.78 -15.18 13.93
C LYS A 151 21.70 -15.82 15.31
#